data_AF-A0A973LBG3-F1
#
_entry.id   AF-A0A973LBG3-F1
#
_cell.length_a   1.000
_cell.length_b   1.000
_cell.length_c   1.000
_cell.angle_alpha   90.00
_cell.angle_beta   90.00
_cell.angle_gamma   90.00
#
_symmetry.space_group_name_H-M   'P 1'
#
loop_
_entity.id
_entity.type
_entity.pdbx_description
1 polymer ?
#
loop_
_entity_poly.entity_id
_entity_poly.type
_entity_poly.pdbx_seq_one_letter_code
_entity_poly.pdbx_strand_id
1 'polypeptide(L)'
;CLGFLAHNWDPARMFMGDTGSMLLGMLLAATSITVMGGIDPYQLGENVQQLVNQTVTVHKLVPAYLPLIMPVSVTLLPIADMVMAVVRRTKAGMSPLAADKGHLHHRMLQIGHSKRRAVLIMYFWAALVAFVTVLFAVTPSRQPVVYLAIAMTLVGLLMLLGPRLGDHRERLRTKARVRRGGSAGSARHRARGAAPSVPSTPSAPRTGPAAPPAGPNPAPGTAIPAIAKAPDDADGAIRRGSLLR
;
A
#
# COMPACT_ATOMS: atom_id res chain seq x y z
N CYS A 1 -2.26 -26.38 -3.22
CA CYS A 1 -1.76 -25.00 -2.97
C CYS A 1 -0.70 -24.90 -1.87
N LEU A 2 -0.78 -25.66 -0.76
CA LEU A 2 0.14 -25.52 0.38
C LEU A 2 1.64 -25.67 0.02
N GLY A 3 2.01 -26.66 -0.80
CA GLY A 3 3.39 -26.85 -1.25
C GLY A 3 3.94 -25.72 -2.13
N PHE A 4 3.09 -25.12 -2.97
CA PHE A 4 3.44 -23.94 -3.77
C PHE A 4 3.61 -22.70 -2.89
N LEU A 5 2.72 -22.51 -1.90
CA LEU A 5 2.73 -21.34 -1.03
C LEU A 5 4.05 -21.19 -0.24
N ALA A 6 4.63 -22.29 0.22
CA ALA A 6 5.93 -22.28 0.90
C ALA A 6 7.06 -21.69 0.04
N HIS A 7 7.00 -21.90 -1.28
CA HIS A 7 7.99 -21.39 -2.24
C HIS A 7 7.63 -20.03 -2.83
N ASN A 8 6.34 -19.65 -2.78
CA ASN A 8 5.83 -18.38 -3.26
C ASN A 8 5.79 -17.29 -2.17
N TRP A 9 6.07 -17.65 -0.91
CA TRP A 9 6.16 -16.70 0.20
C TRP A 9 7.31 -15.71 0.04
N ASP A 10 7.14 -14.49 0.53
CA ASP A 10 8.08 -13.39 0.32
C ASP A 10 9.41 -13.59 1.09
N PRO A 11 10.58 -13.66 0.40
CA PRO A 11 10.81 -13.44 -1.04
C PRO A 11 10.51 -14.68 -1.92
N ALA A 12 9.68 -14.48 -2.94
CA ALA A 12 9.17 -15.57 -3.79
C ALA A 12 10.29 -16.22 -4.62
N ARG A 13 10.39 -17.55 -4.54
CA ARG A 13 11.33 -18.38 -5.30
C ARG A 13 10.71 -19.00 -6.55
N MET A 14 9.38 -19.14 -6.54
CA MET A 14 8.60 -19.68 -7.65
C MET A 14 7.39 -18.77 -7.90
N PHE A 15 7.17 -18.40 -9.16
CA PHE A 15 6.01 -17.63 -9.60
C PHE A 15 4.97 -18.56 -10.19
N MET A 16 3.70 -18.22 -10.02
CA MET A 16 2.58 -19.05 -10.50
C MET A 16 2.46 -19.04 -12.03
N GLY A 17 2.85 -17.92 -12.65
CA GLY A 17 2.66 -17.67 -14.08
C GLY A 17 1.18 -17.60 -14.49
N ASP A 18 0.96 -17.40 -15.78
CA ASP A 18 -0.39 -17.36 -16.36
C ASP A 18 -1.01 -18.75 -16.41
N THR A 19 -0.21 -19.79 -16.67
CA THR A 19 -0.67 -21.18 -16.68
C THR A 19 -1.28 -21.61 -15.35
N GLY A 20 -0.62 -21.31 -14.22
CA GLY A 20 -1.12 -21.70 -12.91
C GLY A 20 -2.39 -20.93 -12.54
N SER A 21 -2.44 -19.62 -12.81
CA SER A 21 -3.60 -18.78 -12.46
C SER A 21 -4.83 -19.13 -13.29
N MET A 22 -4.66 -19.38 -14.59
CA MET A 22 -5.74 -19.85 -15.46
C MET A 22 -6.25 -21.24 -15.06
N LEU A 23 -5.35 -22.18 -14.71
CA LEU A 23 -5.74 -23.50 -14.23
C LEU A 23 -6.56 -23.43 -12.94
N LEU A 24 -6.13 -22.64 -11.95
CA LEU A 24 -6.92 -22.47 -10.72
C LEU A 24 -8.29 -21.84 -11.00
N GLY A 25 -8.36 -20.87 -11.91
CA GLY A 25 -9.63 -20.27 -12.34
C GLY A 25 -10.56 -21.30 -12.98
N MET A 26 -10.04 -22.14 -13.88
CA MET A 26 -10.80 -23.21 -14.54
C MET A 26 -11.30 -24.26 -13.55
N LEU A 27 -10.46 -24.71 -12.61
CA LEU A 27 -10.86 -25.67 -11.58
C LEU A 27 -11.94 -25.08 -10.66
N LEU A 28 -11.82 -23.81 -10.29
CA LEU A 28 -12.82 -23.14 -9.47
C LEU A 28 -14.16 -23.01 -10.23
N ALA A 29 -14.13 -22.69 -11.53
CA ALA A 29 -15.34 -22.64 -12.35
C ALA A 29 -15.99 -24.03 -12.52
N ALA A 30 -15.20 -25.07 -12.82
CA ALA A 30 -15.69 -26.43 -12.99
C ALA A 30 -16.35 -26.96 -11.72
N THR A 31 -15.70 -26.81 -10.57
CA THR A 31 -16.27 -27.23 -9.27
C THR A 31 -17.56 -26.48 -8.93
N SER A 32 -17.62 -25.18 -9.23
CA SER A 32 -18.81 -24.36 -9.05
C SER A 32 -20.00 -24.85 -9.88
N ILE A 33 -19.75 -25.21 -11.15
CA ILE A 33 -20.78 -25.74 -12.06
C ILE A 33 -21.25 -27.12 -11.59
N THR A 34 -20.34 -28.01 -11.21
CA THR A 34 -20.69 -29.36 -10.74
C THR A 34 -21.58 -29.31 -9.49
N VAL A 35 -21.29 -28.42 -8.54
CA VAL A 35 -22.13 -28.24 -7.34
C VAL A 35 -23.54 -27.79 -7.70
N MET A 36 -23.69 -26.96 -8.74
CA MET A 36 -24.99 -26.49 -9.21
C MET A 36 -25.75 -27.55 -10.03
N GLY A 37 -25.04 -28.41 -10.77
CA GLY A 37 -25.63 -29.47 -11.60
C GLY A 37 -26.28 -30.61 -10.80
N GLY A 38 -26.05 -30.70 -9.49
CA GLY A 38 -26.64 -31.72 -8.61
C GLY A 38 -28.01 -31.37 -8.04
N ILE A 39 -28.65 -30.28 -8.48
CA ILE A 39 -29.95 -29.82 -7.96
C ILE A 39 -31.08 -30.32 -8.86
N ASP A 40 -31.96 -31.17 -8.33
CA ASP A 40 -33.19 -31.57 -9.03
C ASP A 40 -34.22 -30.42 -9.05
N PRO A 41 -34.58 -29.85 -10.21
CA PRO A 41 -35.53 -28.73 -10.30
C PRO A 41 -36.94 -29.09 -9.83
N TYR A 42 -37.26 -30.39 -9.78
CA TYR A 42 -38.57 -30.89 -9.39
C TYR A 42 -38.80 -30.78 -7.87
N GLN A 43 -37.77 -30.99 -7.05
CA GLN A 43 -37.85 -30.79 -5.58
C GLN A 43 -37.98 -29.31 -5.20
N LEU A 44 -37.61 -28.39 -6.10
CA LEU A 44 -37.89 -26.95 -5.93
C LEU A 44 -39.39 -26.64 -6.09
N GLY A 45 -40.11 -27.35 -6.96
CA GLY A 45 -41.53 -27.10 -7.28
C GLY A 45 -42.48 -27.34 -6.10
N GLU A 46 -42.25 -28.38 -5.30
CA GLU A 46 -43.07 -28.67 -4.11
C GLU A 46 -42.91 -27.60 -3.00
N ASN A 47 -41.73 -26.99 -2.89
CA ASN A 47 -41.47 -25.90 -1.95
C ASN A 47 -42.07 -24.55 -2.40
N VAL A 48 -42.29 -24.37 -3.72
CA VAL A 48 -42.92 -23.16 -4.29
C VAL A 48 -44.43 -23.14 -4.05
N GLN A 49 -45.11 -24.29 -4.07
CA GLN A 49 -46.54 -24.36 -3.76
C GLN A 49 -46.84 -23.95 -2.31
N GLN A 50 -45.91 -24.18 -1.39
CA GLN A 50 -46.01 -23.72 0.01
C GLN A 50 -45.73 -22.22 0.20
N LEU A 51 -45.18 -21.53 -0.81
CA LEU A 51 -44.86 -20.11 -0.81
C LEU A 51 -46.09 -19.21 -1.06
N VAL A 52 -47.10 -19.73 -1.76
CA VAL A 52 -48.30 -18.98 -2.13
C VAL A 52 -49.21 -18.74 -0.91
N ASN A 53 -49.09 -19.55 0.16
CA ASN A 53 -50.05 -19.57 1.26
C ASN A 53 -49.53 -19.09 2.64
N GLN A 54 -48.30 -18.57 2.79
CA GLN A 54 -47.86 -17.99 4.07
C GLN A 54 -46.99 -16.73 3.92
N THR A 55 -47.47 -15.65 4.52
CA THR A 55 -46.77 -14.39 4.76
C THR A 55 -45.49 -14.66 5.57
N VAL A 56 -44.34 -14.37 4.96
CA VAL A 56 -42.97 -14.40 5.50
C VAL A 56 -42.49 -15.78 5.97
N THR A 57 -41.87 -16.53 5.05
CA THR A 57 -40.72 -17.35 5.47
C THR A 57 -39.65 -17.40 4.39
N VAL A 58 -38.83 -16.35 4.34
CA VAL A 58 -37.56 -16.29 3.59
C VAL A 58 -36.70 -17.56 3.81
N HIS A 59 -36.88 -18.27 4.92
CA HIS A 59 -36.17 -19.51 5.25
C HIS A 59 -36.45 -20.70 4.32
N LYS A 60 -37.60 -20.78 3.62
CA LYS A 60 -37.93 -21.90 2.71
C LYS A 60 -37.31 -21.77 1.32
N LEU A 61 -37.06 -20.55 0.86
CA LEU A 61 -36.42 -20.27 -0.42
C LEU A 61 -34.89 -20.36 -0.36
N VAL A 62 -34.31 -20.12 0.82
CA VAL A 62 -32.87 -20.08 1.02
C VAL A 62 -32.16 -21.39 0.60
N PRO A 63 -32.64 -22.61 0.92
CA PRO A 63 -32.00 -23.85 0.47
C PRO A 63 -31.97 -24.05 -1.05
N ALA A 64 -33.01 -23.59 -1.76
CA ALA A 64 -33.09 -23.70 -3.21
C ALA A 64 -32.05 -22.82 -3.93
N TYR A 65 -31.77 -21.63 -3.37
CA TYR A 65 -30.81 -20.69 -3.94
C TYR A 65 -29.40 -20.82 -3.35
N LEU A 66 -29.21 -21.55 -2.25
CA LEU A 66 -27.91 -21.71 -1.58
C LEU A 66 -26.81 -22.22 -2.53
N PRO A 67 -27.02 -23.28 -3.34
CA PRO A 67 -25.98 -23.77 -4.25
C PRO A 67 -25.66 -22.80 -5.41
N LEU A 68 -26.59 -21.90 -5.77
CA LEU A 68 -26.35 -20.82 -6.73
C LEU A 68 -25.54 -19.68 -6.11
N ILE A 69 -25.86 -19.33 -4.86
CA ILE A 69 -25.25 -18.21 -4.14
C ILE A 69 -23.83 -18.54 -3.67
N MET A 70 -23.55 -19.79 -3.29
CA MET A 70 -22.26 -20.20 -2.73
C MET A 70 -21.07 -19.89 -3.67
N PRO A 71 -21.06 -20.32 -4.94
CA PRO A 71 -19.94 -20.05 -5.85
C PRO A 71 -19.79 -18.57 -6.22
N VAL A 72 -20.91 -17.88 -6.40
CA VAL A 72 -20.94 -16.43 -6.69
C VAL A 72 -20.36 -15.65 -5.52
N SER A 73 -20.67 -16.04 -4.29
CA SER A 73 -20.16 -15.40 -3.08
C SER A 73 -18.64 -15.55 -2.93
N VAL A 74 -18.10 -16.74 -3.28
CA VAL A 74 -16.65 -17.00 -3.22
C VAL A 74 -15.90 -16.27 -4.34
N THR A 75 -16.47 -16.20 -5.54
CA THR A 75 -15.87 -15.48 -6.69
C THR A 75 -16.03 -13.97 -6.63
N LEU A 76 -16.84 -13.46 -5.69
CA LEU A 76 -17.13 -12.04 -5.57
C LEU A 76 -15.87 -11.20 -5.33
N LEU A 77 -14.89 -11.68 -4.56
CA LEU A 77 -13.65 -10.94 -4.31
C LEU A 77 -12.81 -10.73 -5.59
N PRO A 78 -12.46 -11.78 -6.37
CA PRO A 78 -11.79 -11.62 -7.66
C PRO A 78 -12.57 -10.74 -8.64
N ILE A 79 -13.89 -10.92 -8.73
CA ILE A 79 -14.75 -10.12 -9.61
C ILE A 79 -14.73 -8.66 -9.18
N ALA A 80 -14.83 -8.38 -7.88
CA ALA A 80 -14.78 -7.03 -7.36
C ALA A 80 -13.43 -6.35 -7.64
N ASP A 81 -12.28 -7.04 -7.50
CA ASP A 81 -10.97 -6.47 -7.87
C ASP A 81 -10.90 -6.14 -9.36
N MET A 82 -11.41 -7.04 -10.21
CA MET A 82 -11.49 -6.81 -11.65
C MET A 82 -12.38 -5.60 -11.98
N VAL A 83 -13.60 -5.55 -11.43
CA VAL A 83 -14.55 -4.44 -11.68
C VAL A 83 -13.99 -3.11 -11.19
N MET A 84 -13.37 -3.07 -10.00
CA MET A 84 -12.70 -1.87 -9.49
C MET A 84 -11.51 -1.44 -10.36
N ALA A 85 -10.81 -2.38 -10.99
CA ALA A 85 -9.77 -2.08 -11.96
C ALA A 85 -10.35 -1.49 -13.24
N VAL A 86 -11.38 -2.11 -13.81
CA VAL A 86 -12.06 -1.63 -15.02
C VAL A 86 -12.63 -0.23 -14.83
N VAL A 87 -13.38 0.00 -13.75
CA VAL A 87 -13.96 1.32 -13.43
C VAL A 87 -12.89 2.40 -13.26
N ARG A 88 -11.75 2.07 -12.65
CA ARG A 88 -10.64 3.02 -12.52
C ARG A 88 -10.05 3.39 -13.89
N ARG A 89 -9.82 2.40 -14.75
CA ARG A 89 -9.20 2.60 -16.07
C ARG A 89 -10.10 3.44 -16.97
N THR A 90 -11.39 3.10 -17.01
CA THR A 90 -12.36 3.86 -17.81
C THR A 90 -12.53 5.28 -17.31
N LYS A 91 -12.54 5.51 -15.99
CA LYS A 91 -12.52 6.87 -15.40
C LYS A 91 -11.26 7.66 -15.73
N ALA A 92 -10.14 7.01 -16.01
CA ALA A 92 -8.89 7.63 -16.43
C ALA A 92 -8.77 7.77 -17.97
N GLY A 93 -9.83 7.46 -18.73
CA GLY A 93 -9.83 7.50 -20.19
C GLY A 93 -9.03 6.38 -20.85
N MET A 94 -8.58 5.38 -20.09
CA MET A 94 -7.86 4.22 -20.61
C MET A 94 -8.83 3.12 -21.05
N SER A 95 -8.43 2.32 -22.04
CA SER A 95 -9.16 1.11 -22.43
C SER A 95 -9.38 0.19 -21.20
N PRO A 96 -10.55 -0.43 -21.05
CA PRO A 96 -10.83 -1.36 -19.95
C PRO A 96 -9.84 -2.54 -19.91
N LEU A 97 -9.28 -2.92 -21.07
CA LEU A 97 -8.31 -4.01 -21.23
C LEU A 97 -6.84 -3.57 -21.12
N ALA A 98 -6.58 -2.28 -20.89
CA ALA A 98 -5.21 -1.79 -20.72
C ALA A 98 -4.56 -2.39 -19.46
N ALA A 99 -3.26 -2.71 -19.54
CA ALA A 99 -2.49 -3.22 -18.43
C ALA A 99 -2.44 -2.20 -17.28
N ASP A 100 -2.73 -2.63 -16.05
CA ASP A 100 -2.77 -1.77 -14.87
C ASP A 100 -2.10 -2.45 -13.69
N LYS A 101 -1.20 -1.73 -13.04
CA LYS A 101 -0.43 -2.21 -11.88
C LYS A 101 -1.13 -1.91 -10.55
N GLY A 102 -2.31 -1.29 -10.56
CA GLY A 102 -3.05 -0.82 -9.40
C GLY A 102 -4.01 -1.82 -8.74
N HIS A 103 -3.65 -3.10 -8.66
CA HIS A 103 -4.45 -4.11 -7.95
C HIS A 103 -4.51 -3.85 -6.44
N LEU A 104 -5.46 -4.47 -5.75
CA LEU A 104 -5.73 -4.29 -4.31
C LEU A 104 -4.46 -4.30 -3.44
N HIS A 105 -3.52 -5.22 -3.71
CA HIS A 105 -2.23 -5.31 -3.02
C HIS A 105 -1.38 -4.04 -3.17
N HIS A 106 -1.25 -3.51 -4.39
CA HIS A 106 -0.48 -2.29 -4.65
C HIS A 106 -1.13 -1.05 -4.03
N ARG A 107 -2.46 -0.98 -4.05
CA ARG A 107 -3.18 0.08 -3.32
C ARG A 107 -2.91 0.02 -1.83
N MET A 108 -2.87 -1.19 -1.27
CA MET A 108 -2.60 -1.38 0.15
C MET A 108 -1.16 -0.97 0.51
N LEU A 109 -0.18 -1.23 -0.38
CA LEU A 109 1.18 -0.69 -0.26
C LEU A 109 1.20 0.84 -0.31
N GLN A 110 0.44 1.47 -1.21
CA GLN A 110 0.32 2.95 -1.30
C GLN A 110 -0.32 3.57 -0.06
N ILE A 111 -1.15 2.81 0.66
CA ILE A 111 -1.77 3.22 1.93
C ILE A 111 -0.79 3.10 3.11
N GLY A 112 0.41 2.53 2.91
CA GLY A 112 1.44 2.37 3.94
C GLY A 112 1.50 0.99 4.58
N HIS A 113 0.77 -0.01 4.07
CA HIS A 113 0.95 -1.39 4.50
C HIS A 113 2.26 -1.96 3.97
N SER A 114 2.87 -2.87 4.72
CA SER A 114 3.96 -3.69 4.18
C SER A 114 3.40 -4.78 3.26
N LYS A 115 4.23 -5.27 2.34
CA LYS A 115 3.87 -6.35 1.39
C LYS A 115 3.26 -7.56 2.11
N ARG A 116 3.89 -7.98 3.21
CA ARG A 116 3.42 -9.10 4.05
C ARG A 116 2.05 -8.81 4.70
N ARG A 117 1.86 -7.62 5.28
CA ARG A 117 0.57 -7.22 5.88
C ARG A 117 -0.54 -7.20 4.84
N ALA A 118 -0.25 -6.66 3.65
CA ALA A 118 -1.19 -6.60 2.56
C ALA A 118 -1.67 -8.01 2.14
N VAL A 119 -0.76 -8.97 2.01
CA VAL A 119 -1.12 -10.37 1.69
C VAL A 119 -1.95 -11.02 2.82
N LEU A 120 -1.55 -10.82 4.08
CA LEU A 120 -2.29 -11.37 5.23
C LEU A 120 -3.71 -10.81 5.35
N ILE A 121 -3.91 -9.51 5.09
CA ILE A 121 -5.23 -8.90 5.07
C ILE A 121 -6.08 -9.52 3.95
N MET A 122 -5.53 -9.74 2.76
CA MET A 122 -6.25 -10.41 1.67
C MET A 122 -6.63 -11.86 2.05
N TYR A 123 -5.74 -12.62 2.69
CA TYR A 123 -6.04 -13.96 3.18
C TYR A 123 -7.11 -13.95 4.27
N PHE A 124 -7.06 -12.97 5.18
CA PHE A 124 -8.08 -12.80 6.20
C PHE A 124 -9.46 -12.59 5.59
N TRP A 125 -9.61 -11.68 4.63
CA TRP A 125 -10.89 -11.42 3.98
C TRP A 125 -11.38 -12.61 3.15
N ALA A 126 -10.49 -13.30 2.42
CA ALA A 126 -10.85 -14.50 1.67
C ALA A 126 -11.32 -15.63 2.61
N ALA A 127 -10.59 -15.88 3.70
CA ALA A 127 -10.97 -16.85 4.71
C ALA A 127 -12.30 -16.47 5.39
N LEU A 128 -12.47 -15.20 5.75
CA LEU A 128 -13.70 -14.71 6.37
C LEU A 128 -14.93 -15.02 5.51
N VAL A 129 -14.89 -14.65 4.22
CA VAL A 129 -16.01 -14.92 3.31
C VAL A 129 -16.23 -16.42 3.15
N ALA A 130 -15.17 -17.21 2.94
CA ALA A 130 -15.30 -18.66 2.78
C ALA A 130 -15.88 -19.35 4.02
N PHE A 131 -15.34 -19.06 5.21
CA PHE A 131 -15.80 -19.68 6.46
C PHE A 131 -17.21 -19.24 6.84
N VAL A 132 -17.56 -17.95 6.72
CA VAL A 132 -18.93 -17.48 7.01
C VAL A 132 -19.94 -18.15 6.09
N THR A 133 -19.60 -18.27 4.80
CA THR A 133 -20.45 -18.91 3.78
C THR A 133 -20.69 -20.39 4.10
N VAL A 134 -19.64 -21.13 4.46
CA VAL A 134 -19.76 -22.54 4.89
C VAL A 134 -20.51 -22.67 6.22
N LEU A 135 -20.18 -21.87 7.25
CA LEU A 135 -20.85 -21.91 8.55
C LEU A 135 -22.35 -21.62 8.41
N PHE A 136 -22.72 -20.66 7.56
CA PHE A 136 -24.11 -20.33 7.30
C PHE A 136 -24.87 -21.49 6.64
N ALA A 137 -24.18 -22.31 5.83
CA ALA A 137 -24.76 -23.49 5.19
C ALA A 137 -24.90 -24.69 6.13
N VAL A 138 -23.94 -24.94 7.03
CA VAL A 138 -23.92 -26.15 7.88
C VAL A 138 -24.57 -25.95 9.25
N THR A 139 -24.77 -24.71 9.70
CA THR A 139 -25.28 -24.41 11.05
C THR A 139 -26.79 -24.15 11.04
N PRO A 140 -27.59 -24.84 11.87
CA PRO A 140 -29.03 -24.58 11.96
C PRO A 140 -29.34 -23.16 12.46
N SER A 141 -28.55 -22.64 13.41
CA SER A 141 -28.71 -21.30 13.96
C SER A 141 -27.90 -20.26 13.15
N ARG A 142 -28.60 -19.37 12.43
CA ARG A 142 -27.97 -18.35 11.57
C ARG A 142 -27.45 -17.13 12.33
N GLN A 143 -28.12 -16.76 13.44
CA GLN A 143 -27.76 -15.57 14.22
C GLN A 143 -26.30 -15.54 14.72
N PRO A 144 -25.74 -16.61 15.33
CA PRO A 144 -24.35 -16.57 15.79
C PRO A 144 -23.36 -16.40 14.64
N VAL A 145 -23.65 -16.99 13.47
CA VAL A 145 -22.82 -16.84 12.27
C VAL A 145 -22.81 -15.38 11.80
N VAL A 146 -23.97 -14.71 11.80
CA VAL A 146 -24.08 -13.29 11.42
C VAL A 146 -23.32 -12.39 12.40
N TYR A 147 -23.47 -12.59 13.71
CA TYR A 147 -22.75 -11.78 14.70
C TYR A 147 -21.23 -11.97 14.60
N LEU A 148 -20.77 -13.22 14.40
CA LEU A 148 -19.36 -13.52 14.16
C LEU A 148 -18.87 -12.85 12.88
N ALA A 149 -19.64 -12.90 11.79
CA ALA A 149 -19.29 -12.26 10.53
C ALA A 149 -19.13 -10.75 10.68
N ILE A 150 -20.06 -10.08 11.38
CA ILE A 150 -19.98 -8.63 11.66
C ILE A 150 -18.73 -8.32 12.51
N ALA A 151 -18.50 -9.06 13.59
CA ALA A 151 -17.34 -8.87 14.46
C ALA A 151 -16.02 -9.02 13.69
N MET A 152 -15.89 -10.06 12.89
CA MET A 152 -14.68 -10.31 12.10
C MET A 152 -14.51 -9.30 10.94
N THR A 153 -15.60 -8.80 10.38
CA THR A 153 -15.58 -7.72 9.39
C THR A 153 -15.03 -6.43 10.01
N LEU A 154 -15.45 -6.10 11.23
CA LEU A 154 -14.92 -4.96 12.00
C LEU A 154 -13.42 -5.11 12.28
N VAL A 155 -12.97 -6.31 12.65
CA VAL A 155 -11.54 -6.63 12.82
C VAL A 155 -10.77 -6.45 11.50
N GLY A 156 -11.31 -6.96 10.39
CA GLY A 156 -10.71 -6.80 9.06
C GLY A 156 -10.60 -5.34 8.63
N LEU A 157 -11.63 -4.54 8.92
CA LEU A 157 -11.62 -3.10 8.65
C LEU A 157 -10.59 -2.36 9.53
N LEU A 158 -10.50 -2.70 10.81
CA LEU A 158 -9.49 -2.15 11.71
C LEU A 158 -8.07 -2.48 11.24
N MET A 159 -7.84 -3.73 10.82
CA MET A 159 -6.56 -4.14 10.23
C MET A 159 -6.22 -3.31 8.99
N LEU A 160 -7.20 -3.05 8.11
CA LEU A 160 -7.02 -2.24 6.91
C LEU A 160 -6.67 -0.77 7.22
N LEU A 161 -7.27 -0.19 8.27
CA LEU A 161 -7.05 1.22 8.67
C LEU A 161 -5.78 1.42 9.51
N GLY A 162 -5.19 0.36 10.07
CA GLY A 162 -4.07 0.41 11.01
C GLY A 162 -2.90 1.36 10.65
N PRO A 163 -2.36 1.36 9.40
CA PRO A 163 -1.24 2.23 9.03
C PRO A 163 -1.60 3.71 9.03
N ARG A 164 -2.83 4.07 8.65
CA ARG A 164 -3.30 5.46 8.63
C ARG A 164 -3.33 6.08 10.03
N LEU A 165 -3.56 5.25 11.04
CA LEU A 165 -3.53 5.67 12.46
C LEU A 165 -2.10 5.73 13.02
N GLY A 166 -1.19 4.88 12.52
CA GLY A 166 0.22 4.86 12.92
C GLY A 166 0.97 6.14 12.56
N ASP A 167 0.82 6.60 11.32
CA ASP A 167 1.47 7.82 10.82
C ASP A 167 1.03 9.07 11.57
N HIS A 168 -0.25 9.13 11.97
CA HIS A 168 -0.77 10.24 12.77
C HIS A 168 -0.15 10.24 14.18
N ARG A 169 -0.01 9.07 14.80
CA ARG A 169 0.60 8.91 16.14
C ARG A 169 2.09 9.24 16.11
N GLU A 170 2.82 8.86 15.08
CA GLU A 170 4.23 9.24 14.93
C GLU A 170 4.41 10.74 14.75
N ARG A 171 3.60 11.39 13.90
CA ARG A 171 3.65 12.85 13.73
C ARG A 171 3.39 13.60 15.03
N LEU A 172 2.45 13.13 15.85
CA LEU A 172 2.18 13.70 17.17
C LEU A 172 3.35 13.47 18.14
N ARG A 173 3.96 12.28 18.13
CA ARG A 173 5.14 11.96 18.95
C ARG A 173 6.34 12.82 18.57
N THR A 174 6.59 13.04 17.28
CA THR A 174 7.68 13.90 16.79
C THR A 174 7.45 15.36 17.19
N LYS A 175 6.23 15.89 17.02
CA LYS A 175 5.86 17.23 17.51
C LYS A 175 6.03 17.37 19.03
N ALA A 176 5.64 16.36 19.81
CA ALA A 176 5.81 16.35 21.26
C ALA A 176 7.29 16.31 21.69
N ARG A 177 8.14 15.55 20.98
CA ARG A 177 9.59 15.53 21.20
C ARG A 177 10.25 16.86 20.89
N VAL A 178 9.91 17.49 19.76
CA VAL A 178 10.43 18.82 19.38
C VAL A 178 10.02 19.88 20.40
N ARG A 179 8.78 19.86 20.89
CA ARG A 179 8.30 20.79 21.92
C ARG A 179 9.02 20.61 23.27
N ARG A 180 9.30 19.37 23.70
CA ARG A 180 10.10 19.08 24.90
C ARG A 180 11.57 19.44 24.74
N GLY A 181 12.17 19.15 23.58
CA GLY A 181 13.56 19.49 23.25
C GLY A 181 13.80 20.99 23.15
N GLY A 182 12.88 21.74 22.54
CA GLY A 182 12.93 23.20 22.44
C GLY A 182 12.79 23.91 23.79
N SER A 183 11.98 23.38 24.70
CA SER A 183 11.87 23.88 26.08
C SER A 183 13.15 23.67 26.89
N ALA A 184 13.79 22.48 26.78
CA ALA A 184 15.05 22.18 27.45
C ALA A 184 16.24 22.95 26.86
N GLY A 185 16.27 23.16 25.54
CA GLY A 185 17.28 23.96 24.85
C GLY A 185 17.19 25.45 25.18
N SER A 186 15.98 26.00 25.25
CA SER A 186 15.74 27.39 25.63
C SER A 186 16.13 27.67 27.10
N ALA A 187 15.82 26.74 28.02
CA ALA A 187 16.25 26.85 29.42
C ALA A 187 17.78 26.83 29.59
N ARG A 188 18.49 25.99 28.84
CA ARG A 188 19.97 25.97 28.83
C ARG A 188 20.59 27.22 28.22
N HIS A 189 19.98 27.81 27.19
CA HIS A 189 20.47 29.07 26.60
C HIS A 189 20.27 30.26 27.55
N ARG A 190 19.15 30.30 28.29
CA ARG A 190 18.89 31.33 29.31
C ARG A 190 19.85 31.25 30.50
N ALA A 191 20.18 30.03 30.95
CA ALA A 191 21.13 29.83 32.04
C ALA A 191 22.57 30.22 31.66
N ARG A 192 22.97 30.12 30.38
CA ARG A 192 24.30 30.55 29.91
C ARG A 192 24.40 32.06 29.63
N GLY A 193 23.28 32.76 29.43
CA GLY A 193 23.26 34.22 29.24
C GLY A 193 23.33 35.03 30.54
N ALA A 194 23.23 34.38 31.70
CA ALA A 194 23.26 35.01 33.03
C ALA A 194 24.64 34.89 33.70
N ALA A 195 25.73 35.13 32.96
CA ALA A 195 27.05 35.30 33.56
C ALA A 195 27.13 36.69 34.24
N PRO A 196 27.77 36.83 35.42
CA PRO A 196 27.80 38.09 36.15
C PRO A 196 28.63 39.13 35.38
N SER A 197 28.08 40.33 35.19
CA SER A 197 28.78 41.47 34.60
C SER A 197 29.91 41.94 35.53
N VAL A 198 31.15 41.87 35.06
CA VAL A 198 32.33 42.42 35.74
C VAL A 198 32.23 43.96 35.76
N PRO A 199 32.53 44.65 36.88
CA PRO A 199 32.45 46.11 36.93
C PRO A 199 33.57 46.76 36.10
N SER A 200 33.20 47.75 35.28
CA SER A 200 34.12 48.55 34.48
C SER A 200 34.91 49.54 35.35
N THR A 201 36.23 49.41 35.37
CA THR A 201 37.17 50.37 36.00
C THR A 201 37.33 51.62 35.13
N PRO A 202 37.46 52.85 35.70
CA PRO A 202 37.61 54.07 34.91
C PRO A 202 39.02 54.16 34.28
N SER A 203 39.04 54.61 33.04
CA SER A 203 40.20 54.85 32.19
C SER A 203 41.13 55.96 32.70
N ALA A 204 42.44 55.66 32.75
CA ALA A 204 43.52 56.64 32.90
C ALA A 204 44.17 57.00 31.54
N PRO A 205 44.84 58.16 31.41
CA PRO A 205 45.17 58.77 30.12
C PRO A 205 46.35 58.08 29.41
N ARG A 206 46.22 57.89 28.09
CA ARG A 206 47.29 57.36 27.24
C ARG A 206 48.26 58.47 26.81
N THR A 207 49.51 58.36 27.23
CA THR A 207 50.68 58.97 26.55
C THR A 207 51.22 57.98 25.51
N GLY A 208 51.40 58.41 24.25
CA GLY A 208 52.14 57.63 23.23
C GLY A 208 53.66 57.78 23.39
N PRO A 209 54.51 57.45 22.39
CA PRO A 209 54.30 56.67 21.15
C PRO A 209 55.36 55.54 20.96
N ALA A 210 55.19 54.66 19.96
CA ALA A 210 56.27 54.13 19.10
C ALA A 210 55.75 53.02 18.18
N ALA A 211 55.90 53.24 16.88
CA ALA A 211 55.66 52.24 15.83
C ALA A 211 56.89 51.33 15.65
N PRO A 212 56.71 50.03 15.34
CA PRO A 212 57.76 49.21 14.74
C PRO A 212 57.58 49.04 13.22
N PRO A 213 58.68 48.74 12.49
CA PRO A 213 58.82 49.01 11.05
C PRO A 213 58.26 47.92 10.13
N ALA A 214 57.97 48.36 8.91
CA ALA A 214 57.57 47.55 7.76
C ALA A 214 58.71 46.61 7.30
N GLY A 215 58.38 45.34 7.08
CA GLY A 215 59.23 44.34 6.43
C GLY A 215 58.92 44.22 4.93
N PRO A 216 59.90 43.88 4.08
CA PRO A 216 59.87 44.20 2.66
C PRO A 216 59.23 43.11 1.79
N ASN A 217 58.62 43.59 0.71
CA ASN A 217 58.10 42.84 -0.43
C ASN A 217 59.24 42.49 -1.41
N PRO A 218 59.22 41.30 -2.05
CA PRO A 218 59.80 41.21 -3.39
C PRO A 218 58.88 40.49 -4.40
N ALA A 219 58.74 41.12 -5.56
CA ALA A 219 58.46 40.49 -6.86
C ALA A 219 59.78 40.48 -7.68
N PRO A 220 59.87 40.00 -8.94
CA PRO A 220 59.03 39.06 -9.71
C PRO A 220 59.86 37.91 -10.37
N GLY A 221 59.18 36.87 -10.87
CA GLY A 221 59.60 36.14 -12.09
C GLY A 221 60.50 34.90 -11.93
N THR A 222 59.92 33.71 -12.10
CA THR A 222 60.56 32.66 -12.91
C THR A 222 59.49 31.75 -13.51
N ALA A 223 59.57 31.59 -14.81
CA ALA A 223 58.61 30.93 -15.67
C ALA A 223 58.56 29.40 -15.46
N ILE A 224 57.36 28.82 -15.51
CA ILE A 224 57.13 27.39 -15.70
C ILE A 224 56.22 27.27 -16.94
N PRO A 225 56.55 26.45 -17.96
CA PRO A 225 55.86 26.47 -19.23
C PRO A 225 54.52 25.72 -19.20
N ALA A 226 53.64 26.20 -20.05
CA ALA A 226 52.28 25.75 -20.30
C ALA A 226 52.19 24.34 -20.87
N ILE A 227 51.20 23.57 -20.40
CA ILE A 227 50.58 22.49 -21.16
C ILE A 227 49.11 22.86 -21.32
N ALA A 228 48.81 23.47 -22.45
CA ALA A 228 47.46 23.63 -22.96
C ALA A 228 47.09 22.33 -23.72
N LYS A 229 45.92 21.76 -23.41
CA LYS A 229 45.23 20.87 -24.35
C LYS A 229 43.78 21.36 -24.47
N ALA A 230 43.44 21.75 -25.69
CA ALA A 230 42.20 22.36 -26.11
C ALA A 230 41.01 21.38 -26.08
N PRO A 231 39.77 21.89 -26.03
CA PRO A 231 38.55 21.15 -26.35
C PRO A 231 38.29 21.22 -27.86
N ASP A 232 38.09 20.08 -28.50
CA ASP A 232 37.60 20.02 -29.88
C ASP A 232 36.09 19.78 -29.87
N ASP A 233 35.34 20.86 -30.13
CA ASP A 233 33.97 20.83 -30.62
C ASP A 233 33.97 20.87 -32.15
N ALA A 234 32.99 20.18 -32.74
CA ALA A 234 32.46 20.32 -34.10
C ALA A 234 33.39 19.92 -35.27
N ASP A 235 32.96 18.98 -36.11
CA ASP A 235 32.06 19.27 -37.25
C ASP A 235 31.82 18.01 -38.09
N GLY A 236 30.67 17.89 -38.77
CA GLY A 236 30.47 16.81 -39.74
C GLY A 236 29.03 16.38 -40.03
N ALA A 237 28.24 17.29 -40.61
CA ALA A 237 27.35 17.07 -41.77
C ALA A 237 26.55 15.74 -41.85
N ILE A 238 25.22 15.78 -41.74
CA ILE A 238 24.31 16.08 -42.87
C ILE A 238 24.60 15.23 -44.13
N ARG A 239 23.88 14.11 -44.28
CA ARG A 239 23.25 13.56 -45.51
C ARG A 239 23.27 12.03 -45.54
N ARG A 240 22.09 11.43 -45.41
CA ARG A 240 21.53 10.48 -46.40
C ARG A 240 20.03 10.33 -46.13
N GLY A 241 19.23 10.86 -47.05
CA GLY A 241 17.81 10.59 -47.15
C GLY A 241 17.53 9.44 -48.13
N SER A 242 16.25 9.37 -48.51
CA SER A 242 15.56 8.54 -49.51
C SER A 242 15.26 7.10 -49.06
N LEU A 243 14.00 6.77 -48.75
CA LEU A 243 12.92 6.45 -49.70
C LEU A 243 13.26 5.22 -50.57
N LEU A 244 12.48 4.15 -50.39
CA LEU A 244 11.94 3.20 -51.39
C LEU A 244 11.81 1.77 -50.81
N ARG A 245 10.62 1.44 -50.27
CA ARG A 245 9.75 0.33 -50.68
C ARG A 245 8.61 0.12 -49.69
#